data_AF-W1F3E1-F1
#
_entry.id   AF-W1F3E1-F1
#
_cell.length_a   1.000
_cell.length_b   1.000
_cell.length_c   1.000
_cell.angle_alpha   90.00
_cell.angle_beta   90.00
_cell.angle_gamma   90.00
#
_symmetry.space_group_name_H-M   'P 1'
#
loop_
_entity.id
_entity.type
_entity.pdbx_description
1 polymer ?
#
loop_
_entity_poly.entity_id
_entity_poly.type
_entity_poly.pdbx_seq_one_letter_code
_entity_poly.pdbx_strand_id
1 'polypeptide(L)' 'MHEITLLQGLSLAALVFVLGIDFWLEALFLFRPIIVCTLTGAILGDIQTGLITGGLTELAFAGLTPEVVFSRPTRLWRV' A
#
# COMPACT_ATOMS: atom_id res chain seq x y z
N MET A 1 7.49 -20.56 11.08
CA MET A 1 6.77 -20.31 9.82
C MET A 1 5.34 -20.00 10.21
N HIS A 2 4.90 -18.74 10.13
CA HIS A 2 3.49 -18.43 10.33
C HIS A 2 2.74 -18.90 9.10
N GLU A 3 1.93 -19.93 9.28
CA GLU A 3 1.07 -20.47 8.24
C GLU A 3 -0.06 -19.45 8.00
N ILE A 4 -0.18 -18.94 6.78
CA ILE A 4 -1.27 -18.03 6.44
C ILE A 4 -2.55 -18.85 6.39
N THR A 5 -3.46 -18.55 7.30
CA THR A 5 -4.77 -19.21 7.31
C THR A 5 -5.58 -18.79 6.08
N LEU A 6 -6.47 -19.67 5.63
CA LEU A 6 -7.33 -19.41 4.46
C LEU A 6 -8.17 -18.12 4.64
N LEU A 7 -8.54 -17.82 5.88
CA LEU A 7 -9.24 -16.59 6.26
C LEU A 7 -8.37 -15.33 6.08
N GLN A 8 -7.11 -15.37 6.51
CA GLN A 8 -6.16 -14.26 6.31
C GLN A 8 -5.94 -14.00 4.83
N GLY A 9 -5.74 -15.06 4.03
CA GLY A 9 -5.62 -14.94 2.58
C GLY A 9 -6.86 -14.32 1.91
N LEU A 10 -8.07 -14.73 2.32
CA LEU A 10 -9.32 -14.17 1.79
C LEU A 10 -9.49 -12.69 2.18
N SER A 11 -9.15 -12.33 3.42
CA SER A 11 -9.23 -10.95 3.89
C SER A 11 -8.21 -10.03 3.17
N LEU A 12 -7.02 -10.54 2.86
CA LEU A 12 -6.03 -9.86 2.01
C LEU A 12 -6.55 -9.64 0.59
N ALA A 13 -7.16 -10.66 -0.01
CA ALA A 13 -7.72 -10.55 -1.36
C ALA A 13 -8.84 -9.49 -1.42
N ALA A 14 -9.72 -9.47 -0.42
CA ALA A 14 -10.77 -8.46 -0.31
C ALA A 14 -10.19 -7.05 -0.12
N LEU A 15 -9.17 -6.90 0.74
CA LEU A 15 -8.48 -5.63 0.96
C LEU A 15 -7.89 -5.08 -0.35
N VAL A 16 -7.11 -5.89 -1.07
CA VAL A 16 -6.47 -5.48 -2.33
C VAL A 16 -7.49 -5.15 -3.40
N PHE A 17 -8.62 -5.86 -3.45
CA PHE A 17 -9.70 -5.57 -4.39
C PHE A 17 -10.30 -4.17 -4.15
N VAL A 18 -10.58 -3.81 -2.89
CA VAL A 18 -11.09 -2.48 -2.54
C VAL A 18 -10.05 -1.39 -2.82
N LEU A 19 -8.78 -1.63 -2.45
CA LEU A 19 -7.69 -0.70 -2.71
C LEU A 19 -7.46 -0.49 -4.21
N GLY A 20 -7.66 -1.51 -5.05
CA GLY A 20 -7.58 -1.40 -6.50
C GLY A 20 -8.70 -0.55 -7.10
N ILE A 21 -9.90 -0.61 -6.51
CA ILE A 21 -11.01 0.28 -6.90
C ILE A 21 -10.71 1.72 -6.45
N ASP A 22 -10.22 1.91 -5.23
CA ASP A 22 -9.86 3.25 -4.72
C ASP A 22 -8.71 3.88 -5.53
N PHE A 23 -7.77 3.07 -6.03
CA PHE A 23 -6.73 3.53 -6.95
C PHE A 23 -7.31 4.09 -8.27
N TRP A 24 -8.39 3.50 -8.77
CA TRP A 24 -9.03 3.96 -10.02
C TRP A 24 -9.90 5.21 -9.80
N LEU A 25 -10.53 5.33 -8.63
CA LEU A 25 -11.38 6.45 -8.26
C LEU A 25 -10.61 7.65 -7.69
N GLU A 26 -9.41 7.44 -7.13
CA GLU A 26 -8.53 8.42 -6.48
C GLU A 26 -9.24 9.29 -5.41
N ALA A 27 -10.35 8.80 -4.85
CA ALA A 27 -11.22 9.61 -4.00
C ALA A 27 -10.75 9.70 -2.54
N LEU A 28 -10.16 8.63 -2.00
CA LEU A 28 -9.77 8.54 -0.58
C LEU A 28 -8.25 8.46 -0.34
N PHE A 29 -7.45 8.37 -1.41
CA PHE A 29 -5.99 8.23 -1.33
C PHE A 29 -5.51 7.04 -0.47
N LEU A 30 -6.30 5.96 -0.37
CA LEU A 30 -5.96 4.78 0.43
C LEU A 30 -4.86 3.93 -0.22
N PHE A 31 -4.56 4.19 -1.51
CA PHE A 31 -3.45 3.59 -2.23
C PHE A 31 -2.07 4.00 -1.70
N ARG A 32 -1.98 4.94 -0.73
CA ARG A 32 -0.70 5.33 -0.13
C ARG A 32 -0.02 4.13 0.55
N PRO A 33 1.28 3.89 0.32
CA PRO A 33 2.00 2.72 0.84
C PRO A 33 1.90 2.56 2.37
N ILE A 34 1.90 3.67 3.11
CA ILE A 34 1.74 3.67 4.58
C ILE A 34 0.42 3.02 5.04
N ILE A 35 -0.68 3.24 4.31
CA ILE A 35 -2.01 2.73 4.65
C ILE A 35 -2.13 1.27 4.21
N VAL A 36 -1.67 0.95 2.99
CA VAL A 36 -1.73 -0.41 2.44
C VAL A 36 -0.91 -1.40 3.27
N CYS A 37 0.33 -1.04 3.62
CA CYS A 37 1.22 -1.92 4.37
C CYS A 37 0.79 -2.08 5.83
N THR A 38 0.22 -1.05 6.47
CA THR A 38 -0.32 -1.15 7.83
C THR A 38 -1.54 -2.06 7.92
N LEU A 39 -2.47 -1.95 6.96
CA LEU A 39 -3.64 -2.84 6.88
C LEU A 39 -3.24 -4.29 6.59
N THR A 40 -2.25 -4.47 5.71
CA THR A 40 -1.67 -5.80 5.43
C THR A 40 -1.03 -6.40 6.69
N GLY A 41 -0.20 -5.65 7.41
CA GLY A 41 0.39 -6.09 8.68
C GLY A 41 -0.65 -6.42 9.75
N ALA A 42 -1.74 -5.65 9.84
CA ALA A 42 -2.85 -5.92 10.74
C ALA A 42 -3.54 -7.26 10.44
N ILE A 43 -3.73 -7.61 9.17
CA ILE A 43 -4.32 -8.89 8.75
C ILE A 43 -3.37 -10.07 9.07
N LEU A 44 -2.07 -9.88 8.86
CA LEU A 44 -1.07 -10.90 9.17
C LEU A 44 -0.79 -11.05 10.68
N GLY A 45 -1.24 -10.12 11.52
CA GLY A 45 -1.03 -10.12 12.96
C GLY A 45 0.27 -9.44 13.42
N ASP A 46 0.98 -8.77 12.51
CA ASP A 46 2.19 -7.99 12.82
C ASP A 46 2.08 -6.57 12.23
N ILE A 47 1.50 -5.68 13.04
CA ILE A 47 1.31 -4.27 12.69
C ILE A 47 2.65 -3.52 12.67
N GLN A 48 3.64 -3.91 13.47
CA GLN A 48 4.92 -3.22 13.52
C GLN A 48 5.68 -3.39 12.22
N THR A 49 5.76 -4.62 11.70
CA THR A 49 6.36 -4.90 10.40
C THR A 49 5.61 -4.17 9.28
N GLY A 50 4.28 -4.17 9.31
CA GLY A 50 3.46 -3.42 8.34
C GLY A 50 3.71 -1.90 8.35
N LEU A 51 3.87 -1.29 9.53
CA LEU A 51 4.14 0.13 9.69
C LEU A 51 5.56 0.50 9.23
N ILE A 52 6.56 -0.32 9.58
CA ILE A 52 7.95 -0.11 9.18
C ILE A 52 8.08 -0.22 7.65
N THR A 53 7.50 -1.26 7.05
CA THR A 53 7.50 -1.42 5.59
C THR A 53 6.72 -0.30 4.90
N GLY A 54 5.58 0.13 5.46
CA GLY A 54 4.81 1.27 4.94
C GLY A 54 5.58 2.60 4.98
N GLY A 55 6.28 2.87 6.08
CA GLY A 55 7.12 4.07 6.22
C GLY A 55 8.34 4.04 5.30
N LEU A 56 9.00 2.88 5.18
CA LEU A 56 10.13 2.71 4.26
C LEU A 56 9.72 2.86 2.80
N THR A 57 8.58 2.28 2.41
CA THR A 57 8.07 2.41 1.05
C THR A 57 7.67 3.85 0.74
N GLU A 58 6.99 4.55 1.66
CA GLU A 58 6.66 5.96 1.46
C GLU A 58 7.91 6.87 1.38
N LEU A 59 8.94 6.62 2.20
CA LEU A 59 10.23 7.33 2.12
C LEU A 59 10.97 7.02 0.82
N ALA A 60 10.95 5.77 0.35
CA ALA A 60 11.51 5.39 -0.94
C ALA A 60 10.76 6.06 -2.09
N PHE A 61 9.43 6.16 -2.01
CA PHE A 61 8.62 6.90 -2.99
C PHE A 61 9.00 8.38 -3.03
N ALA A 62 9.15 9.03 -1.87
CA ALA A 62 9.59 10.42 -1.79
C ALA A 62 11.01 10.61 -2.37
N GLY A 63 11.92 9.66 -2.16
CA GLY A 63 13.29 9.70 -2.69
C GLY A 63 13.43 9.36 -4.18
N LEU A 64 12.54 8.53 -4.73
CA LEU A 64 12.51 8.17 -6.15
C LEU A 64 11.84 9.24 -7.03
N THR A 65 11.10 10.16 -6.43
CA THR A 65 10.67 11.41 -7.08
C THR A 65 11.72 12.50 -6.87
N PRO A 66 12.52 12.88 -7.90
CA PRO A 66 13.09 14.21 -7.89
C PRO A 66 11.92 15.21 -7.98
N GLU A 67 11.65 15.96 -6.91
CA GLU A 67 10.59 16.97 -6.82
C GLU A 67 10.75 18.18 -7.79
N VAL A 68 11.56 18.08 -8.86
CA VAL A 68 11.81 19.17 -9.83
C VAL A 68 10.94 19.12 -11.08
N VAL A 69 10.02 18.15 -11.25
CA VAL A 69 8.98 18.26 -12.29
C VAL A 69 7.64 17.77 -11.75
N PHE A 70 7.00 18.62 -10.94
CA PHE A 70 5.59 18.51 -10.60
C PHE A 70 4.73 18.79 -11.84
N SER A 71 4.39 17.74 -12.59
CA SER A 71 3.27 17.76 -13.54
C SER A 71 2.81 16.34 -13.85
N ARG A 72 1.66 15.97 -13.25
CA ARG A 72 0.82 14.78 -13.50
C ARG A 72 1.11 13.57 -12.57
N PRO A 73 0.30 13.38 -11.51
CA PRO A 73 0.33 12.18 -10.65
C PRO A 73 -0.01 10.87 -11.39
N THR A 74 -0.65 10.94 -12.56
CA THR A 74 -1.26 9.79 -13.25
C THR A 74 -0.31 8.97 -14.14
N ARG A 75 1.00 9.23 -14.13
CA ARG A 75 1.97 8.50 -14.97
C ARG A 75 3.17 7.92 -14.22
N LEU A 76 3.06 7.77 -12.89
CA LEU A 76 4.10 7.16 -12.05
C LEU A 76 3.92 5.64 -11.83
N TRP A 77 2.71 5.11 -12.07
CA TRP A 77 2.37 3.69 -11.88
C TRP A 77 2.63 2.81 -13.11
N ARG A 78 3.54 3.24 -14.00
CA ARG A 78 3.83 2.56 -15.28
C ARG A 78 5.32 2.41 -15.55
N VAL A 79 6.10 2.19 -14.50
CA VAL A 79 7.51 1.74 -14.56
C VAL A 79 7.62 0.45 -13.78
#